data_AF-A0A9P5XQF4-F1
#
_entry.id   AF-A0A9P5XQF4-F1
#
_cell.length_a   1.000
_cell.length_b   1.000
_cell.length_c   1.000
_cell.angle_alpha   90.00
_cell.angle_beta   90.00
_cell.angle_gamma   90.00
#
_symmetry.space_group_name_H-M   'P 1'
#
loop_
_entity.id
_entity.type
_entity.pdbx_description
1 polymer ?
#
loop_
_entity_poly.entity_id
_entity_poly.type
_entity_poly.pdbx_seq_one_letter_code
_entity_poly.pdbx_strand_id
1 'polypeptide(L)'
;MDKTATVTVSRWVLHRITGKRIERSKKYLVHDERNKLRQDDVVLIRNCPPVSARKRFALQRVLKSPLTERELARARLAGESTSTGATTSSTTQTA
;
A
#
# COMPACT_ATOMS: atom_id res chain seq x y z
N MET A 1 4.08 -13.87 9.44
CA MET A 1 5.32 -13.21 9.90
C MET A 1 4.92 -11.88 10.50
N ASP A 2 5.10 -11.71 11.80
CA ASP A 2 4.74 -10.45 12.46
C ASP A 2 5.87 -9.43 12.32
N LYS A 3 5.50 -8.16 12.17
CA LYS A 3 6.41 -7.02 12.07
C LYS A 3 7.44 -7.12 10.94
N THR A 4 7.10 -7.88 9.90
CA THR A 4 8.02 -8.24 8.81
C THR A 4 7.28 -8.28 7.49
N ALA A 5 7.75 -7.49 6.52
CA ALA A 5 7.29 -7.54 5.14
C ALA A 5 8.39 -8.07 4.21
N THR A 6 7.99 -8.81 3.17
CA THR A 6 8.90 -9.21 2.09
C THR A 6 8.74 -8.23 0.94
N VAL A 7 9.81 -7.52 0.60
CA VAL A 7 9.81 -6.52 -0.48
C VAL A 7 10.71 -7.01 -1.61
N THR A 8 10.19 -7.03 -2.82
CA THR A 8 10.97 -7.33 -4.02
C THR A 8 11.51 -6.02 -4.58
N VAL A 9 12.83 -5.91 -4.69
CA VAL A 9 13.49 -4.77 -5.31
C VAL A 9 14.06 -5.22 -6.64
N SER A 10 13.65 -4.57 -7.73
CA SER A 10 14.26 -4.75 -9.03
C SER A 10 15.39 -3.73 -9.25
N ARG A 11 16.43 -4.18 -9.94
CA ARG A 11 17.54 -3.33 -10.38
C ARG A 11 17.94 -3.74 -11.78
N TRP A 12 18.45 -2.76 -12.52
CA TRP A 12 19.01 -3.01 -13.84
C TRP A 12 20.49 -3.34 -13.71
N VAL A 13 20.92 -4.39 -14.40
CA VAL A 13 22.31 -4.84 -14.44
C VAL A 13 22.70 -5.10 -15.89
N LEU A 14 23.87 -4.63 -16.30
CA LEU A 14 24.40 -4.94 -17.63
C LEU A 14 24.99 -6.35 -17.63
N HIS A 15 24.64 -7.14 -18.65
CA HIS A 15 25.28 -8.42 -18.87
C HIS A 15 26.76 -8.21 -19.24
N ARG A 16 27.68 -8.86 -18.51
CA ARG A 16 29.13 -8.59 -18.62
C ARG A 16 29.68 -8.73 -20.03
N ILE A 17 29.17 -9.70 -20.80
CA ILE A 17 29.72 -10.03 -22.13
C ILE A 17 28.96 -9.30 -23.23
N THR A 18 27.63 -9.23 -23.14
CA THR A 18 26.79 -8.76 -24.26
C THR A 18 26.36 -7.31 -24.11
N GLY A 19 26.59 -6.68 -22.94
CA GLY A 19 26.13 -5.32 -22.65
C GLY A 19 24.62 -5.16 -22.58
N LYS A 20 23.83 -6.23 -22.76
CA LYS A 20 22.36 -6.17 -22.68
C LYS A 20 21.94 -5.80 -21.26
N ARG A 21 21.00 -4.85 -21.15
CA ARG A 21 20.41 -4.43 -19.87
C ARG A 21 19.39 -5.47 -19.42
N ILE A 22 19.66 -6.14 -18.30
CA ILE A 22 18.82 -7.19 -17.73
C ILE A 22 18.25 -6.71 -16.41
N GLU A 23 16.96 -6.96 -16.17
CA GLU A 23 16.34 -6.73 -14.87
C GLU A 23 16.63 -7.90 -13.93
N ARG A 24 17.13 -7.59 -12.73
CA ARG A 24 17.36 -8.56 -11.66
C ARG A 24 16.56 -8.15 -10.44
N SER A 25 15.81 -9.08 -9.89
CA SER A 25 15.05 -8.87 -8.66
C SER A 25 15.72 -9.57 -7.47
N LYS A 26 15.63 -8.96 -6.29
CA LYS A 26 16.02 -9.57 -5.02
C LYS A 26 14.97 -9.27 -3.97
N LYS A 27 14.62 -10.29 -3.19
CA LYS A 27 13.69 -10.16 -2.06
C LYS A 27 14.46 -9.75 -0.81
N TYR A 28 13.91 -8.78 -0.09
CA TYR A 28 14.44 -8.29 1.19
C TYR A 28 13.37 -8.43 2.27
N LEU A 29 13.83 -8.75 3.48
CA LEU A 29 12.97 -8.75 4.66
C LEU A 29 13.10 -7.39 5.35
N VAL A 30 11.97 -6.71 5.46
CA VAL A 30 11.84 -5.35 6.00
C VAL A 30 11.16 -5.41 7.35
N HIS A 31 11.69 -4.66 8.31
CA HIS A 31 11.05 -4.48 9.60
C HIS A 31 10.02 -3.36 9.56
N ASP A 32 8.81 -3.67 10.01
CA ASP A 32 7.73 -2.73 10.24
C ASP A 32 7.13 -3.02 11.63
N GLU A 33 7.26 -2.12 12.59
CA GLU A 33 6.78 -2.35 13.95
C GLU A 33 5.26 -2.38 14.07
N ARG A 34 4.57 -1.63 13.20
CA ARG A 34 3.13 -1.36 13.29
C ARG A 34 2.32 -2.18 12.28
N ASN A 35 2.96 -3.03 11.49
CA ASN A 35 2.32 -3.88 10.48
C ASN A 35 1.39 -3.06 9.54
N LYS A 36 1.82 -1.86 9.16
CA LYS A 36 1.07 -0.92 8.31
C LYS A 36 1.04 -1.35 6.85
N LEU A 37 2.01 -2.15 6.43
CA LEU A 37 2.17 -2.56 5.03
C LEU A 37 1.12 -3.58 4.62
N ARG A 38 0.48 -3.31 3.49
CA ARG A 38 -0.44 -4.22 2.81
C ARG A 38 0.23 -4.79 1.55
N GLN A 39 -0.46 -5.76 0.96
CA GLN A 39 -0.02 -6.34 -0.30
C GLN A 39 -0.10 -5.30 -1.43
N ASP A 40 0.87 -5.35 -2.33
CA ASP A 40 1.03 -4.46 -3.49
C ASP A 40 1.28 -2.97 -3.17
N ASP A 41 1.70 -2.66 -1.93
CA ASP A 41 2.18 -1.33 -1.59
C ASP A 41 3.57 -1.06 -2.20
N VAL A 42 3.73 0.13 -2.77
CA VAL A 42 5.05 0.62 -3.22
C VAL A 42 5.71 1.35 -2.05
N VAL A 43 6.87 0.87 -1.64
CA VAL A 43 7.53 1.31 -0.40
C VAL A 43 8.95 1.78 -0.64
N LEU A 44 9.38 2.73 0.19
CA LEU A 44 10.77 3.16 0.31
C LEU A 44 11.36 2.59 1.61
N ILE A 45 12.47 1.88 1.45
CA ILE A 45 13.14 1.15 2.54
C ILE A 45 14.53 1.76 2.78
N ARG A 46 14.99 1.71 4.03
CA ARG A 46 16.33 2.18 4.43
C ARG A 46 17.13 1.07 5.10
N ASN A 47 18.45 1.17 5.07
CA ASN A 47 19.32 0.33 5.88
C ASN A 47 19.11 0.60 7.38
N CYS A 48 19.18 -0.44 8.19
CA CYS A 48 19.11 -0.33 9.65
C CYS A 48 20.06 -1.35 10.32
N PRO A 49 20.32 -1.21 11.64
CA PRO A 49 20.98 -2.26 12.40
C PRO A 49 20.27 -3.62 12.24
N PRO A 50 20.97 -4.75 12.40
CA PRO A 50 20.35 -6.06 12.29
C PRO A 50 19.24 -6.23 13.33
N VAL A 51 18.00 -6.38 12.84
CA VAL A 51 16.84 -6.75 13.67
C VAL A 51 16.74 -8.27 13.80
N SER A 52 17.22 -9.00 12.79
CA SER A 52 17.39 -10.45 12.80
C SER A 52 18.52 -10.88 11.87
N ALA A 53 18.76 -12.19 11.74
CA ALA A 53 19.78 -12.74 10.85
C ALA A 53 19.71 -12.19 9.40
N ARG A 54 18.50 -11.98 8.87
CA ARG A 54 18.26 -11.54 7.47
C ARG A 54 17.57 -10.18 7.36
N LYS A 55 16.99 -9.65 8.45
CA LYS A 55 16.29 -8.37 8.48
C LYS A 55 17.25 -7.24 8.82
N ARG A 56 17.68 -6.50 7.80
CA ARG A 56 18.60 -5.35 7.90
C ARG A 56 18.05 -4.08 7.25
N PHE A 57 16.75 -4.08 6.95
CA PHE A 57 16.05 -2.98 6.32
C PHE A 57 14.85 -2.59 7.16
N ALA A 58 14.58 -1.30 7.27
CA ALA A 58 13.42 -0.73 7.95
C ALA A 58 12.55 0.03 6.96
N LEU A 59 11.23 0.04 7.21
CA LEU A 59 10.28 0.86 6.46
C LEU A 59 10.55 2.35 6.73
N GLN A 60 10.74 3.13 5.66
CA GLN A 60 10.89 4.59 5.77
C GLN A 60 9.60 5.30 5.36
N ARG A 61 9.04 4.97 4.20
CA ARG A 61 7.84 5.63 3.66
C ARG A 61 7.04 4.70 2.75
N VAL A 62 5.71 4.81 2.79
CA VAL A 62 4.81 4.21 1.79
C VAL A 62 4.57 5.25 0.70
N LEU A 63 4.83 4.90 -0.56
CA LEU A 63 4.68 5.79 -1.71
C LEU A 63 3.30 5.66 -2.34
N LYS A 64 2.81 4.42 -2.50
CA LYS A 64 1.50 4.12 -3.08
C LYS A 64 0.87 2.97 -2.32
N SER A 65 -0.38 3.14 -1.90
CA SER A 65 -1.17 2.06 -1.30
C SER A 65 -2.51 1.91 -2.04
N PRO A 66 -2.58 1.00 -3.04
CA PRO A 66 -3.74 0.86 -3.88
C PRO A 66 -4.98 0.36 -3.13
N LEU A 67 -4.79 -0.41 -2.05
CA LEU A 67 -5.91 -0.91 -1.26
C LEU A 67 -6.56 0.18 -0.41
N THR A 68 -5.77 1.07 0.19
CA THR A 68 -6.29 2.23 0.91
C THR A 68 -7.06 3.16 -0.01
N GLU A 69 -6.55 3.42 -1.22
CA GLU A 69 -7.25 4.21 -2.24
C GLU A 69 -8.61 3.60 -2.61
N ARG A 70 -8.68 2.27 -2.79
CA ARG A 70 -9.92 1.55 -3.11
C ARG A 70 -10.94 1.62 -1.98
N GLU A 71 -10.51 1.46 -0.73
CA GLU A 71 -11.39 1.55 0.44
C GLU A 71 -11.99 2.96 0.59
N LEU A 72 -11.17 4.00 0.40
CA LEU A 72 -11.64 5.39 0.41
C LEU A 72 -12.65 5.65 -0.72
N ALA A 73 -12.41 5.13 -1.92
CA ALA A 73 -13.33 5.26 -3.05
C ALA A 73 -14.68 4.58 -2.78
N ARG A 74 -14.69 3.37 -2.21
CA ARG A 74 -15.92 2.67 -1.81
C ARG A 74 -16.69 3.44 -0.74
N ALA A 75 -16.00 4.00 0.24
CA ALA A 75 -16.62 4.78 1.31
C ALA A 75 -17.31 6.05 0.78
N ARG A 76 -16.75 6.71 -0.24
CA ARG A 76 -17.38 7.88 -0.91
C ARG A 76 -18.69 7.52 -1.60
N LEU A 77 -18.70 6.43 -2.39
CA LEU A 77 -19.90 5.95 -3.09
C LEU A 77 -21.03 5.53 -2.14
N ALA A 78 -20.67 4.97 -0.97
CA ALA A 78 -21.64 4.60 0.07
C ALA A 78 -22.25 5.81 0.79
N GLY A 79 -21.57 6.96 0.82
CA GLY A 79 -22.10 8.20 1.38
C GLY A 79 -23.12 8.88 0.45
N GLU A 80 -22.88 8.84 -0.86
CA GLU A 80 -23.73 9.48 -1.89
C GLU A 80 -25.13 8.82 -2.03
N SER A 81 -25.31 7.56 -1.62
CA SER A 81 -26.60 6.88 -1.66
C SER A 81 -27.55 7.24 -0.50
N THR A 82 -27.04 7.88 0.56
CA THR A 82 -27.86 8.27 1.74
C THR A 82 -28.55 9.63 1.61
N SER A 83 -28.23 10.43 0.58
CA SER A 83 -28.81 11.76 0.36
C SER A 83 -30.01 11.83 -0.59
N THR A 84 -30.44 10.73 -1.22
CA THR A 84 -31.60 10.72 -2.14
C THR A 84 -32.94 10.50 -1.42
N GLY A 85 -32.93 10.23 -0.11
CA GLY A 85 -34.11 9.85 0.67
C GLY A 85 -34.70 10.92 1.59
N ALA A 86 -34.42 12.22 1.37
CA ALA A 86 -34.96 13.28 2.22
C ALA A 86 -35.30 14.56 1.42
N THR A 87 -36.35 14.48 0.61
CA THR A 87 -37.11 15.67 0.20
C THR A 87 -38.58 15.47 0.54
N THR A 88 -38.96 16.15 1.63
CA THR A 88 -40.29 16.64 2.03
C THR A 88 -41.39 15.65 2.39
N SER A 89 -41.51 15.45 3.71
CA SER A 89 -42.80 15.36 4.39
C SER A 89 -43.50 16.74 4.46
N SER A 90 -44.83 16.66 4.63
CA SER A 90 -45.79 17.68 5.12
C SER A 90 -46.45 18.63 4.11
N THR A 91 -47.76 18.41 3.90
CA THR A 91 -48.80 19.44 4.09
C THR A 91 -50.15 18.73 4.33
N THR A 92 -50.65 18.86 5.56
CA THR A 92 -52.01 18.49 5.99
C THR A 92 -52.98 19.60 5.55
N GLN A 93 -54.15 19.27 4.98
CA GLN A 93 -55.31 20.15 5.13
C GLN A 93 -56.65 19.43 4.96
N THR A 94 -57.43 19.57 6.02
CA THR A 94 -58.81 19.18 6.30
C THR A 94 -59.84 19.79 5.35
N ALA A 95 -60.87 19.02 4.99
CA ALA A 95 -62.27 19.47 4.90
C ALA A 95 -63.20 18.24 5.00
#